data_AF-A0A0F9UEY7-F1
#
_entry.id   AF-A0A0F9UEY7-F1
#
_cell.length_a   1.000
_cell.length_b   1.000
_cell.length_c   1.000
_cell.angle_alpha   90.00
_cell.angle_beta   90.00
_cell.angle_gamma   90.00
#
_symmetry.space_group_name_H-M   'P 1'
#
loop_
_entity.id
_entity.type
_entity.pdbx_description
1 polymer ?
#
loop_
_entity_poly.entity_id
_entity_poly.type
_entity_poly.pdbx_seq_one_letter_code
_entity_poly.pdbx_strand_id
1 'polypeptide(L)'
;MIDPTQRICRAFFSSSEGKEVLAHMLRNAKFFDYITTPEEQAVENFVKELLSDIGVWNMDNADSFVNLLMNLPVIKTPEVKET
;
A
#
# COMPACT_ATOMS: atom_id res chain seq x y z
N MET A 1 21.13 -8.10 -4.07
CA MET A 1 21.08 -9.05 -2.94
C MET A 1 19.71 -8.86 -2.31
N ILE A 2 18.88 -9.89 -2.20
CA ILE A 2 17.53 -9.74 -1.62
C ILE A 2 17.70 -9.51 -0.12
N ASP A 3 17.14 -8.42 0.40
CA ASP A 3 17.20 -8.11 1.82
C ASP A 3 16.50 -9.25 2.61
N PRO A 4 17.17 -9.86 3.61
CA PRO A 4 16.56 -10.92 4.41
C PRO A 4 15.29 -10.46 5.16
N THR A 5 15.24 -9.18 5.55
CA THR A 5 14.07 -8.52 6.15
C THR A 5 12.91 -8.48 5.18
N GLN A 6 13.20 -8.16 3.91
CA GLN A 6 12.19 -8.14 2.84
C GLN A 6 11.51 -9.48 2.64
N ARG A 7 12.30 -10.58 2.67
CA ARG A 7 11.74 -11.92 2.57
C ARG A 7 10.81 -12.25 3.74
N ILE A 8 11.18 -11.85 4.96
CA ILE A 8 10.40 -12.10 6.18
C ILE A 8 9.11 -11.27 6.17
N CYS A 9 9.20 -9.96 5.92
CA CYS A 9 8.05 -9.07 5.83
C CYS A 9 7.08 -9.54 4.75
N ARG A 10 7.59 -9.92 3.57
CA ARG A 10 6.75 -10.47 2.50
C ARG A 10 6.06 -11.77 2.90
N ALA A 11 6.76 -12.68 3.57
CA ALA A 11 6.14 -13.90 4.06
C ALA A 11 5.02 -13.61 5.07
N PHE A 12 5.24 -12.67 5.99
CA PHE A 12 4.25 -12.25 6.98
C PHE A 12 3.00 -11.64 6.34
N PHE A 13 3.17 -10.66 5.45
CA PHE A 13 2.04 -9.98 4.78
C PHE A 13 1.40 -10.80 3.66
N SER A 14 1.92 -12.00 3.35
CA SER A 14 1.29 -12.91 2.39
C SER A 14 0.20 -13.79 3.02
N SER A 15 0.16 -13.92 4.35
CA SER A 15 -0.92 -14.63 5.05
C SER A 15 -2.24 -13.86 4.98
N SER A 16 -3.36 -14.53 5.26
CA SER A 16 -4.68 -13.88 5.27
C SER A 16 -4.75 -12.77 6.32
N GLU A 17 -4.30 -13.08 7.53
CA GLU A 17 -4.24 -12.14 8.66
C GLU A 17 -3.26 -11.00 8.38
N GLY A 18 -2.12 -11.31 7.78
CA GLY A 18 -1.12 -10.31 7.38
C GLY A 18 -1.70 -9.31 6.38
N LYS A 19 -2.46 -9.79 5.38
CA LYS A 19 -3.14 -8.91 4.41
C LYS A 19 -4.16 -7.98 5.08
N GLU A 20 -4.92 -8.48 6.05
CA GLU A 20 -5.88 -7.66 6.80
C GLU A 20 -5.17 -6.57 7.62
N VAL A 21 -4.07 -6.92 8.29
CA VAL A 21 -3.24 -5.97 9.03
C VAL A 21 -2.67 -4.91 8.09
N LEU A 22 -2.10 -5.32 6.94
CA LEU A 22 -1.57 -4.39 5.95
C LEU A 22 -2.65 -3.45 5.40
N ALA A 23 -3.84 -3.98 5.10
CA ALA A 23 -4.97 -3.18 4.64
C ALA A 23 -5.39 -2.14 5.71
N HIS A 24 -5.42 -2.52 6.98
CA HIS A 24 -5.72 -1.61 8.08
C HIS A 24 -4.64 -0.52 8.23
N MET A 25 -3.35 -0.88 8.10
CA MET A 25 -2.25 0.08 8.13
C MET A 25 -2.34 1.10 6.99
N LEU A 26 -2.62 0.64 5.76
CA LEU A 26 -2.76 1.51 4.58
C LEU A 26 -3.92 2.51 4.75
N ARG A 27 -5.05 2.07 5.32
CA ARG A 27 -6.19 2.96 5.64
C ARG A 27 -5.82 4.01 6.69
N ASN A 28 -5.19 3.59 7.79
CA ASN A 28 -4.80 4.51 8.86
C ASN A 28 -3.77 5.55 8.41
N ALA A 29 -2.92 5.18 7.45
CA ALA A 29 -1.96 6.08 6.84
C ALA A 29 -2.55 6.98 5.76
N LYS A 30 -3.87 6.92 5.51
CA LYS A 30 -4.54 7.66 4.43
C LYS A 30 -3.85 7.46 3.08
N PHE A 31 -3.31 6.26 2.84
CA PHE A 31 -2.46 5.98 1.68
C PHE A 31 -3.19 6.18 0.33
N PHE A 32 -4.52 6.07 0.33
CA PHE A 32 -5.37 6.26 -0.85
C PHE A 32 -6.21 7.56 -0.80
N ASP A 33 -5.97 8.44 0.19
CA ASP A 33 -6.73 9.65 0.44
C ASP A 33 -5.85 10.91 0.34
N TYR A 34 -6.46 12.09 0.46
CA TYR A 34 -5.72 13.35 0.51
C TYR A 34 -5.04 13.55 1.87
N ILE A 35 -3.74 13.84 1.83
CA ILE A 35 -2.93 14.25 2.98
C ILE A 35 -3.07 15.76 3.17
N THR A 36 -3.38 16.18 4.41
CA THR A 36 -3.69 17.57 4.76
C THR A 36 -2.73 18.18 5.77
N THR A 37 -1.96 17.35 6.48
CA THR A 37 -0.99 17.83 7.48
C THR A 37 0.40 17.17 7.34
N PRO A 38 1.46 17.81 7.86
CA PRO A 38 2.80 17.22 7.90
C PRO A 38 2.88 15.89 8.67
N GLU A 39 2.09 15.73 9.73
CA GLU A 39 2.04 14.50 10.52
C GLU A 39 1.45 13.35 9.70
N GLU A 40 0.38 13.61 8.95
CA GLU A 40 -0.20 12.65 8.01
C GLU A 40 0.80 12.26 6.93
N GLN A 41 1.57 13.23 6.41
CA GLN A 41 2.63 12.98 5.44
C GLN A 41 3.74 12.07 6.00
N ALA A 42 4.10 12.23 7.26
CA ALA A 42 5.10 11.39 7.91
C ALA A 42 4.62 9.93 8.03
N VAL A 43 3.35 9.72 8.39
CA VAL A 43 2.75 8.38 8.45
C VAL A 43 2.66 7.74 7.06
N GLU A 44 2.27 8.51 6.05
CA GLU A 44 2.23 8.04 4.66
C GLU A 44 3.63 7.61 4.17
N ASN A 45 4.66 8.41 4.45
CA ASN A 45 6.05 8.09 4.09
C ASN A 45 6.55 6.82 4.78
N PHE A 46 6.24 6.62 6.06
CA PHE A 46 6.56 5.39 6.77
C PHE A 46 5.93 4.16 6.10
N VAL A 47 4.69 4.25 5.64
CA VAL A 47 4.04 3.15 4.93
C VAL A 47 4.64 2.91 3.54
N LYS A 48 5.10 3.96 2.84
CA LYS A 48 5.85 3.79 1.58
C LYS A 48 7.15 3.02 1.79
N GLU A 49 7.89 3.33 2.86
CA GLU A 49 9.09 2.58 3.24
C GLU A 49 8.76 1.11 3.53
N LEU A 50 7.71 0.84 4.30
CA LEU A 50 7.25 -0.53 4.55
C LEU A 50 6.91 -1.28 3.26
N LEU A 51 6.25 -0.64 2.29
CA LEU A 51 5.92 -1.26 1.00
C LEU A 51 7.16 -1.55 0.15
N SER A 52 8.18 -0.68 0.23
CA SER A 52 9.51 -0.92 -0.35
C SER A 52 10.17 -2.13 0.32
N ASP A 53 10.13 -2.21 1.66
CA ASP A 53 10.68 -3.32 2.42
C ASP A 53 9.97 -4.64 2.13
N ILE A 54 8.68 -4.65 1.82
CA ILE A 54 7.96 -5.87 1.40
C ILE A 54 8.34 -6.28 -0.04
N GLY A 55 9.01 -5.40 -0.79
CA GLY A 55 9.35 -5.61 -2.19
C GLY A 55 8.21 -5.37 -3.16
N VAL A 56 7.16 -4.69 -2.70
CA VAL A 56 6.02 -4.31 -3.56
C VAL A 56 6.41 -3.08 -4.39
N TRP A 57 7.16 -2.15 -3.82
CA TRP A 57 7.55 -0.91 -4.46
C TRP A 57 9.06 -0.87 -4.75
N ASN A 58 9.48 -1.29 -5.95
CA ASN A 58 10.88 -1.21 -6.40
C ASN A 58 10.92 -0.72 -7.86
N MET A 59 11.89 0.11 -8.24
CA MET A 59 12.07 0.51 -9.65
C MET A 59 12.16 -0.69 -10.60
N ASP A 60 12.77 -1.79 -10.16
CA ASP A 60 12.92 -3.01 -10.97
C ASP A 60 11.59 -3.74 -11.24
N ASN A 61 10.54 -3.47 -10.44
CA ASN A 61 9.23 -4.12 -10.59
C ASN A 61 8.12 -3.15 -11.03
N ALA A 62 8.47 -1.91 -11.39
CA ALA A 62 7.52 -0.84 -11.70
C ALA A 62 6.51 -1.25 -12.77
N ASP A 63 6.96 -1.87 -13.87
CA ASP A 63 6.07 -2.32 -14.95
C ASP A 63 5.07 -3.40 -14.49
N SER A 64 5.53 -4.34 -13.65
CA SER A 64 4.66 -5.38 -13.09
C SER A 64 3.62 -4.78 -12.15
N PHE A 65 4.03 -3.79 -11.36
CA PHE A 65 3.14 -3.07 -10.46
C PHE A 65 2.10 -2.25 -11.23
N VAL A 66 2.50 -1.51 -12.27
CA VAL A 66 1.59 -0.77 -13.15
C VAL A 66 0.58 -1.72 -13.80
N ASN A 67 1.03 -2.86 -14.35
CA ASN A 67 0.12 -3.85 -14.93
C ASN A 67 -0.86 -4.41 -13.89
N LEU A 68 -0.40 -4.65 -12.67
CA LEU A 68 -1.29 -5.09 -11.58
C LEU A 68 -2.36 -4.03 -11.27
N LEU A 69 -1.98 -2.76 -11.16
CA LEU A 69 -2.91 -1.66 -10.93
C LEU A 69 -3.94 -1.52 -12.05
N MET A 70 -3.51 -1.62 -13.31
CA MET A 70 -4.40 -1.52 -14.47
C MET A 70 -5.41 -2.68 -14.57
N ASN A 71 -5.12 -3.80 -13.90
CA ASN A 71 -6.03 -4.94 -13.83
C ASN A 71 -6.97 -4.90 -12.61
N LEU A 72 -6.83 -3.93 -11.70
CA LEU A 72 -7.76 -3.77 -10.60
C LEU A 72 -9.11 -3.23 -11.12
N PRO A 73 -10.24 -3.76 -10.64
CA PRO A 73 -11.55 -3.25 -11.03
C PRO A 73 -11.68 -1.79 -10.57
N VAL A 74 -12.09 -0.91 -11.48
CA VAL A 74 -12.42 0.48 -11.14
C VAL A 74 -13.66 0.46 -10.26
N ILE A 75 -13.48 0.66 -8.96
CA ILE A 75 -14.59 0.83 -8.03
C ILE A 75 -15.15 2.23 -8.26
N LYS A 76 -16.38 2.31 -8.79
CA LYS A 76 -17.08 3.60 -8.87
C LYS A 76 -17.34 4.09 -7.44
N THR A 77 -16.77 5.22 -7.07
CA THR A 77 -17.14 5.93 -5.84
C THR A 77 -18.65 6.19 -5.88
N PRO A 78 -19.43 5.76 -4.88
CA PRO A 78 -20.86 6.06 -4.87
C PRO A 78 -21.05 7.58 -4.86
N GLU A 79 -21.85 8.09 -5.80
CA GLU A 79 -22.26 9.49 -5.81
C GLU A 79 -22.95 9.79 -4.48
N VAL A 80 -22.36 10.69 -3.69
CA VAL A 80 -23.00 11.22 -2.49
C VAL A 80 -24.18 12.04 -2.98
N LYS A 81 -25.40 11.50 -2.85
CA LYS A 81 -26.62 12.27 -3.06
C LYS A 81 -26.72 13.28 -1.93
N GLU A 82 -26.48 14.55 -2.24
CA GLU A 82 -26.82 15.65 -1.35
C GLU A 82 -28.35 15.57 -1.07
N THR A 83 -28.70 15.33 0.18
CA THR A 83 -30.07 15.39 0.72
C THR A 83 -30.24 16.62 1.58
#